data_AF-A0A452RG17-F1
#
_entry.id   AF-A0A452RG17-F1
#
_cell.length_a   1.000
_cell.length_b   1.000
_cell.length_c   1.000
_cell.angle_alpha   90.00
_cell.angle_beta   90.00
_cell.angle_gamma   90.00
#
_symmetry.space_group_name_H-M   'P 1'
#
loop_
_entity.id
_entity.type
_entity.pdbx_description
1 polymer ?
#
loop_
_entity_poly.entity_id
_entity_poly.type
_entity_poly.pdbx_seq_one_letter_code
_entity_poly.pdbx_strand_id
1 'polypeptide(L)'
;MAPAPPPAVSFSPAEVQRRLAAGACWVRCGARLYDLTGFVRHHPGGEQLLRARAGEDVSADLDGPPHRHSANARRWLEQYYVGELQGDPQGSVENGTVTSANTQKTDPWMEPKLKMVDWDKDLVDWQKPLLWQVGHLGEKYDEWVHQPVIRPIRLFHSDLIEALSKSVWYSVPIIWMPLMLYVSWSHYRTLAQGNVRLFESFSTEYSVAMPESAFPGLFVLGMLLWSLMEYLIHRFLFHMKPPSDSHYLIMLHFVLHGQHHKAPFDESRLVFPPVPASLGIAFFYIILRLLLPEAVAGTMFAGGLLGYVIYDMIHYYLHFGSPHKGSYLYNMKAHHAKHHFAHQQSGYGISTKLWDHFFHTLIPEEPHLKMQ
;
A
#
# COMPACT_ATOMS: atom_id res chain seq x y z
N MET A 1 25.23 -32.14 -17.68
CA MET A 1 23.81 -32.04 -18.07
C MET A 1 23.05 -31.49 -16.88
N ALA A 2 22.46 -30.29 -17.01
CA ALA A 2 21.64 -29.72 -15.95
C ALA A 2 20.37 -30.58 -15.78
N PRO A 3 19.87 -30.80 -14.55
CA PRO A 3 18.62 -31.53 -14.34
C PRO A 3 17.47 -30.78 -15.01
N ALA A 4 16.54 -31.54 -15.60
CA ALA A 4 15.34 -31.00 -16.22
C ALA A 4 14.53 -30.18 -15.18
N PRO A 5 13.84 -29.11 -15.60
CA PRO A 5 12.93 -28.39 -14.72
C PRO A 5 11.89 -29.36 -14.14
N PRO A 6 11.46 -29.19 -12.87
CA PRO A 6 10.46 -30.07 -12.28
C PRO A 6 9.17 -30.05 -13.14
N PRO A 7 8.50 -31.19 -13.34
CA PRO A 7 7.28 -31.24 -14.12
C PRO A 7 6.22 -30.33 -13.48
N ALA A 8 5.47 -29.60 -14.31
CA ALA A 8 4.35 -28.79 -13.85
C ALA A 8 3.40 -29.69 -13.04
N VAL A 9 3.11 -29.31 -11.79
CA VAL A 9 2.18 -30.04 -10.92
C VAL A 9 0.81 -29.98 -11.58
N SER A 10 0.22 -31.14 -11.87
CA SER A 10 -1.10 -31.23 -12.52
C SER A 10 -2.14 -31.73 -11.53
N PHE A 11 -3.30 -31.07 -11.45
CA PHE A 11 -4.38 -31.37 -10.52
C PHE A 11 -5.60 -31.93 -11.24
N SER A 12 -6.24 -32.96 -10.68
CA SER A 12 -7.51 -33.46 -11.21
C SER A 12 -8.69 -32.54 -10.82
N PRO A 13 -9.78 -32.47 -11.62
CA PRO A 13 -10.97 -31.73 -11.24
C PRO A 13 -11.55 -32.15 -9.87
N ALA A 14 -11.48 -33.44 -9.55
CA ALA A 14 -11.94 -33.97 -8.26
C ALA A 14 -11.08 -33.47 -7.08
N GLU A 15 -9.77 -33.30 -7.28
CA GLU A 15 -8.90 -32.73 -6.26
C GLU A 15 -9.18 -31.25 -6.05
N VAL A 16 -9.37 -30.49 -7.13
CA VAL A 16 -9.74 -29.06 -7.04
C VAL A 16 -11.06 -28.92 -6.28
N GLN A 17 -12.10 -29.69 -6.64
CA GLN A 17 -13.39 -29.67 -5.93
C GLN A 17 -13.27 -30.02 -4.44
N ARG A 18 -12.42 -31.00 -4.08
CA ARG A 18 -12.17 -31.34 -2.68
C ARG A 18 -11.54 -30.16 -1.91
N ARG A 19 -10.60 -29.45 -2.53
CA ARG A 19 -9.95 -28.27 -1.92
C ARG A 19 -10.92 -27.11 -1.76
N LEU A 20 -11.76 -26.86 -2.77
CA LEU A 20 -12.83 -25.85 -2.69
C LEU A 20 -13.81 -26.17 -1.57
N ALA A 21 -14.24 -27.44 -1.44
CA ALA A 21 -15.10 -27.89 -0.35
C ALA A 21 -14.45 -27.75 1.04
N ALA A 22 -13.12 -27.82 1.12
CA ALA A 22 -12.36 -27.56 2.34
C ALA A 22 -12.19 -26.05 2.65
N GLY A 23 -12.76 -25.16 1.83
CA GLY A 23 -12.73 -23.72 2.02
C GLY A 23 -11.58 -23.01 1.30
N ALA A 24 -10.81 -23.72 0.47
CA ALA A 24 -9.82 -23.08 -0.40
C ALA A 24 -10.49 -22.22 -1.47
N CYS A 25 -9.85 -21.11 -1.84
CA CYS A 25 -10.32 -20.25 -2.92
C CYS A 25 -9.37 -20.37 -4.10
N TRP A 26 -9.58 -21.40 -4.91
CA TRP A 26 -8.82 -21.62 -6.13
C TRP A 26 -9.57 -21.04 -7.32
N VAL A 27 -8.87 -20.40 -8.25
CA VAL A 27 -9.44 -19.90 -9.51
C VAL A 27 -8.63 -20.43 -10.69
N ARG A 28 -9.24 -20.48 -11.88
CA ARG A 28 -8.52 -20.85 -13.11
C ARG A 28 -8.36 -19.66 -14.06
N CYS A 29 -7.27 -19.66 -14.83
CA CYS A 29 -7.15 -18.85 -16.04
C CYS A 29 -6.73 -19.78 -17.19
N GLY A 30 -7.70 -20.21 -17.99
CA GLY A 30 -7.49 -21.32 -18.92
C GLY A 30 -7.10 -22.60 -18.18
N ALA A 31 -6.00 -23.23 -18.60
CA ALA A 31 -5.49 -24.45 -17.98
C ALA A 31 -4.76 -24.23 -16.64
N ARG A 32 -4.44 -22.99 -16.27
CA ARG A 32 -3.61 -22.67 -15.11
C ARG A 32 -4.47 -22.47 -13.86
N LEU A 33 -4.03 -23.03 -12.73
CA LEU A 33 -4.69 -22.96 -11.44
C LEU A 33 -3.91 -22.04 -10.48
N TYR A 34 -4.65 -21.23 -9.73
CA TYR A 34 -4.11 -20.29 -8.75
C TYR A 34 -4.79 -20.48 -7.39
N ASP A 35 -4.00 -20.65 -6.34
CA ASP A 35 -4.51 -20.72 -4.96
C ASP A 35 -4.54 -19.32 -4.32
N LEU A 36 -5.71 -18.70 -4.33
CA LEU A 36 -5.92 -17.38 -3.76
C LEU A 36 -6.41 -17.42 -2.30
N THR A 37 -6.42 -18.59 -1.65
CA THR A 37 -6.99 -18.76 -0.29
C THR A 37 -6.40 -17.77 0.71
N GLY A 38 -5.08 -17.55 0.68
CA GLY A 38 -4.40 -16.56 1.51
C GLY A 38 -4.60 -15.10 1.06
N PHE A 39 -4.93 -14.87 -0.21
CA PHE A 39 -5.10 -13.53 -0.78
C PHE A 39 -6.52 -12.98 -0.67
N VAL A 40 -7.53 -13.84 -0.56
CA VAL A 40 -8.95 -13.46 -0.59
C VAL A 40 -9.28 -12.24 0.29
N ARG A 41 -8.71 -12.17 1.49
CA ARG A 41 -8.95 -11.06 2.45
C ARG A 41 -8.29 -9.74 2.03
N HIS A 42 -7.23 -9.83 1.25
CA HIS A 42 -6.45 -8.71 0.76
C HIS A 42 -6.95 -8.18 -0.59
N HIS A 43 -7.83 -8.93 -1.28
CA HIS A 43 -8.34 -8.56 -2.58
C HIS A 43 -9.04 -7.17 -2.56
N PRO A 44 -8.62 -6.20 -3.39
CA PRO A 44 -9.18 -4.84 -3.40
C PRO A 44 -10.67 -4.77 -3.75
N GLY A 45 -11.17 -5.69 -4.59
CA GLY A 45 -12.58 -5.79 -4.93
C GLY A 45 -13.46 -6.34 -3.80
N GLY A 46 -12.84 -6.84 -2.73
CA GLY A 46 -13.49 -7.48 -1.58
C GLY A 46 -13.42 -9.01 -1.64
N GLU A 47 -13.45 -9.62 -0.45
CA GLU A 47 -13.38 -11.07 -0.24
C GLU A 47 -14.55 -11.82 -0.89
N GLN A 48 -15.77 -11.29 -0.78
CA GLN A 48 -16.97 -11.95 -1.28
C GLN A 48 -16.94 -12.17 -2.80
N LEU A 49 -16.37 -11.21 -3.56
CA LEU A 49 -16.27 -11.31 -5.02
C LEU A 49 -15.39 -12.49 -5.41
N LEU A 50 -14.23 -12.63 -4.76
CA LEU A 50 -13.27 -13.67 -5.10
C LEU A 50 -13.76 -15.05 -4.66
N ARG A 51 -14.42 -15.13 -3.49
CA ARG A 51 -15.06 -16.37 -3.03
C ARG A 51 -16.20 -16.82 -3.94
N ALA A 52 -16.97 -15.88 -4.52
CA ALA A 52 -18.02 -16.22 -5.48
C ALA A 52 -17.47 -16.81 -6.79
N ARG A 53 -16.20 -16.53 -7.13
CA ARG A 53 -15.49 -17.05 -8.30
C ARG A 53 -14.63 -18.29 -8.01
N ALA A 54 -14.71 -18.84 -6.80
CA ALA A 54 -13.92 -20.01 -6.43
C ALA A 54 -14.33 -21.22 -7.30
N GLY A 55 -13.37 -21.78 -8.04
CA GLY A 55 -13.54 -22.87 -8.99
C GLY A 55 -13.88 -22.44 -10.42
N GLU A 56 -14.11 -21.14 -10.66
CA GLU A 56 -14.47 -20.61 -11.98
C GLU A 56 -13.26 -20.12 -12.78
N ASP A 57 -13.43 -19.95 -14.10
CA ASP A 57 -12.46 -19.23 -14.94
C ASP A 57 -12.62 -17.74 -14.76
N VAL A 58 -11.56 -17.08 -14.32
CA VAL A 58 -11.52 -15.64 -14.14
C VAL A 58 -10.76 -14.93 -15.26
N SER A 59 -10.38 -15.63 -16.34
CA SER A 59 -9.65 -15.01 -17.46
C SER A 59 -10.39 -13.79 -18.02
N ALA A 60 -11.70 -13.91 -18.22
CA ALA A 60 -12.52 -12.78 -18.67
C ALA A 60 -12.69 -11.71 -17.57
N ASP A 61 -12.84 -12.12 -16.30
CA ASP A 61 -12.98 -11.21 -15.16
C ASP A 61 -11.72 -10.34 -14.96
N LEU A 62 -10.52 -10.80 -15.38
CA LEU A 62 -9.28 -10.02 -15.34
C LEU A 62 -9.26 -8.86 -16.34
N ASP A 63 -9.96 -8.99 -17.47
CA ASP A 63 -10.15 -7.94 -18.47
C ASP A 63 -11.41 -7.09 -18.20
N GLY A 64 -12.31 -7.60 -17.35
CA GLY A 64 -13.54 -6.93 -16.90
C GLY A 64 -14.77 -7.33 -17.71
N PRO A 65 -15.99 -6.92 -17.28
CA PRO A 65 -16.32 -6.05 -16.14
C PRO A 65 -16.15 -6.75 -14.75
N PRO A 66 -16.05 -6.01 -13.61
CA PRO A 66 -16.37 -4.57 -13.42
C PRO A 66 -15.20 -3.58 -13.57
N HIS A 67 -13.95 -4.05 -13.65
CA HIS A 67 -12.77 -3.23 -13.91
C HIS A 67 -11.68 -4.09 -14.55
N ARG A 68 -10.73 -3.46 -15.25
CA ARG A 68 -9.60 -4.16 -15.83
C ARG A 68 -8.45 -4.24 -14.83
N HIS A 69 -7.86 -5.41 -14.67
CA HIS A 69 -6.69 -5.58 -13.81
C HIS A 69 -5.42 -5.06 -14.50
N SER A 70 -4.56 -4.36 -13.75
CA SER A 70 -3.29 -3.83 -14.27
C SER A 70 -2.28 -4.93 -14.64
N ALA A 71 -1.26 -4.58 -15.43
CA ALA A 71 -0.18 -5.51 -15.74
C ALA A 71 0.53 -6.02 -14.48
N ASN A 72 0.68 -5.18 -13.45
CA ASN A 72 1.25 -5.59 -12.17
C ASN A 72 0.34 -6.56 -11.42
N ALA A 73 -1.00 -6.34 -11.43
CA ALA A 73 -1.94 -7.28 -10.83
C ALA A 73 -1.88 -8.67 -11.50
N ARG A 74 -1.71 -8.71 -12.83
CA ARG A 74 -1.51 -9.98 -13.56
C ARG A 74 -0.19 -10.64 -13.24
N ARG A 75 0.91 -9.89 -13.22
CA ARG A 75 2.23 -10.39 -12.76
C ARG A 75 2.17 -10.92 -11.34
N TRP A 76 1.27 -10.38 -10.52
CA TRP A 76 1.10 -10.80 -9.15
C TRP A 76 0.29 -12.09 -9.01
N LEU A 77 -0.77 -12.25 -9.79
CA LEU A 77 -1.55 -13.49 -9.84
C LEU A 77 -0.64 -14.72 -10.01
N GLU A 78 0.42 -14.57 -10.79
CA GLU A 78 1.45 -15.60 -11.01
C GLU A 78 2.15 -16.10 -9.75
N GLN A 79 2.22 -15.30 -8.69
CA GLN A 79 2.80 -15.73 -7.41
C GLN A 79 1.91 -16.77 -6.70
N TYR A 80 0.65 -16.89 -7.09
CA TYR A 80 -0.31 -17.86 -6.56
C TYR A 80 -0.47 -19.09 -7.46
N TYR A 81 0.31 -19.20 -8.53
CA TYR A 81 0.26 -20.34 -9.43
C TYR A 81 0.66 -21.63 -8.71
N VAL A 82 -0.23 -22.62 -8.74
CA VAL A 82 0.00 -23.92 -8.08
C VAL A 82 0.23 -25.05 -9.08
N GLY A 83 -0.24 -24.91 -10.32
CA GLY A 83 -0.15 -25.97 -11.33
C GLY A 83 -1.20 -25.85 -12.43
N GLU A 84 -1.38 -26.91 -13.20
CA GLU A 84 -2.35 -26.98 -14.31
C GLU A 84 -3.50 -27.95 -14.00
N LEU A 85 -4.68 -27.68 -14.55
CA LEU A 85 -5.83 -28.58 -14.46
C LEU A 85 -5.69 -29.73 -15.48
N GLN A 86 -5.81 -30.98 -15.02
CA GLN A 86 -5.80 -32.13 -15.90
C GLN A 86 -7.07 -32.20 -16.75
N GLY A 87 -6.88 -32.09 -18.06
CA GLY A 87 -7.88 -32.44 -19.07
C GLY A 87 -8.99 -31.41 -19.24
N ASP A 88 -8.70 -30.32 -19.96
CA ASP A 88 -9.73 -29.59 -20.69
C ASP A 88 -9.73 -30.06 -22.16
N PRO A 89 -10.68 -30.90 -22.60
CA PRO A 89 -10.85 -31.25 -24.00
C PRO A 89 -11.86 -30.29 -24.64
N GLN A 90 -11.38 -29.33 -25.43
CA GLN A 90 -12.21 -28.73 -26.48
C GLN A 90 -11.42 -28.59 -27.77
N GLY A 91 -11.63 -29.59 -28.63
CA GLY A 91 -11.07 -29.74 -29.95
C GLY A 91 -11.41 -31.12 -30.49
N SER A 92 -12.69 -31.31 -30.83
CA SER A 92 -13.22 -32.46 -31.56
C SER A 92 -12.31 -32.87 -32.71
N VAL A 93 -12.03 -34.16 -32.79
CA VAL A 93 -11.43 -34.83 -33.93
C VAL A 93 -12.36 -34.67 -35.13
N GLU A 94 -12.00 -33.83 -36.09
CA GLU A 94 -12.42 -34.00 -37.48
C GLU A 94 -11.18 -33.96 -38.38
N ASN A 95 -10.93 -35.11 -39.00
CA ASN A 95 -10.03 -35.26 -40.14
C ASN A 95 -10.55 -34.42 -41.31
N GLY A 96 -9.69 -33.62 -41.93
CA GLY A 96 -10.05 -33.01 -43.22
C GLY A 96 -9.15 -31.91 -43.74
N THR A 97 -8.10 -32.31 -44.45
CA THR A 97 -7.57 -31.65 -45.66
C THR A 97 -6.82 -30.31 -45.53
N VAL A 98 -5.56 -30.39 -45.96
CA VAL A 98 -4.69 -29.28 -46.33
C VAL A 98 -5.35 -28.42 -47.41
N THR A 99 -5.48 -27.11 -47.17
CA THR A 99 -5.39 -26.09 -48.24
C THR A 99 -4.91 -24.77 -47.64
N SER A 100 -3.78 -24.28 -48.16
CA SER A 100 -3.28 -22.93 -47.93
C SER A 100 -4.21 -21.90 -48.54
N ALA A 101 -4.62 -20.88 -47.78
CA ALA A 101 -4.98 -19.59 -48.32
C ALA A 101 -4.74 -18.47 -47.30
N ASN A 102 -4.14 -17.41 -47.82
CA ASN A 102 -3.47 -16.27 -47.20
C ASN A 102 -4.45 -15.10 -46.94
N THR A 103 -4.51 -14.54 -45.73
CA THR A 103 -4.81 -13.11 -45.36
C THR A 103 -4.97 -13.05 -43.83
N GLN A 104 -4.56 -12.07 -43.05
CA GLN A 104 -4.06 -10.71 -43.27
C GLN A 104 -3.41 -10.25 -41.94
N LYS A 105 -2.35 -9.45 -42.03
CA LYS A 105 -1.62 -8.83 -40.92
C LYS A 105 -2.53 -8.11 -39.92
N THR A 106 -2.34 -8.38 -38.63
CA THR A 106 -2.63 -7.44 -37.53
C THR A 106 -1.35 -7.22 -36.73
N ASP A 107 -1.14 -5.96 -36.31
CA ASP A 107 0.11 -5.38 -35.83
C ASP A 107 0.72 -6.02 -34.57
N PRO A 108 2.06 -5.98 -34.43
CA PRO A 108 2.78 -6.58 -33.31
C PRO A 108 2.81 -5.63 -32.10
N TRP A 109 1.72 -5.58 -31.33
CA TRP A 109 1.84 -5.13 -29.94
C TRP A 109 2.38 -6.30 -29.12
N MET A 110 3.69 -6.22 -28.87
CA MET A 110 4.47 -7.08 -28.00
C MET A 110 3.67 -7.47 -26.76
N GLU A 111 3.16 -8.70 -26.70
CA GLU A 111 2.74 -9.30 -25.44
C GLU A 111 3.95 -9.32 -24.51
N PRO A 112 3.93 -8.61 -23.36
CA PRO A 112 5.04 -8.68 -22.44
C PRO A 112 4.99 -10.04 -21.78
N LYS A 113 5.78 -10.98 -22.31
CA LYS A 113 6.01 -12.30 -21.72
C LYS A 113 6.24 -12.15 -20.22
N LEU A 114 5.33 -12.74 -19.44
CA LEU A 114 5.47 -12.99 -18.03
C LEU A 114 6.84 -13.58 -17.72
N LYS A 115 7.57 -12.97 -16.79
CA LYS A 115 8.60 -13.66 -16.04
C LYS A 115 8.06 -13.88 -14.64
N MET A 116 7.79 -15.13 -14.27
CA MET A 116 7.91 -15.54 -12.86
C MET A 116 9.22 -14.95 -12.34
N VAL A 117 9.21 -14.34 -11.15
CA VAL A 117 10.45 -13.87 -10.52
C VAL A 117 11.29 -15.10 -10.25
N ASP A 118 12.23 -15.35 -11.15
CA ASP A 118 13.19 -16.42 -11.05
C ASP A 118 14.12 -16.09 -9.88
N TRP A 119 14.06 -16.93 -8.83
CA TRP A 119 14.81 -16.75 -7.58
C TRP A 119 16.30 -16.57 -7.81
N ASP A 120 16.84 -17.16 -8.88
CA ASP A 120 18.26 -17.10 -9.23
C ASP A 120 18.62 -15.89 -10.10
N LYS A 121 17.63 -15.11 -10.55
CA LYS A 121 17.82 -13.93 -11.42
C LYS A 121 17.27 -12.62 -10.83
N ASP A 122 16.78 -12.63 -9.59
CA ASP A 122 16.42 -11.38 -8.91
C ASP A 122 17.68 -10.53 -8.68
N LEU A 123 17.52 -9.22 -8.61
CA LEU A 123 18.64 -8.29 -8.45
C LEU A 123 19.24 -8.31 -7.04
N VAL A 124 18.54 -8.95 -6.10
CA VAL A 124 18.95 -9.10 -4.71
C VAL A 124 18.84 -10.56 -4.26
N ASP A 125 19.69 -10.92 -3.31
CA ASP A 125 19.66 -12.21 -2.62
C ASP A 125 18.71 -12.14 -1.42
N TRP A 126 17.56 -12.80 -1.55
CA TRP A 126 16.50 -12.83 -0.53
C TRP A 126 16.84 -13.67 0.69
N GLN A 127 17.90 -14.48 0.64
CA GLN A 127 18.38 -15.21 1.82
C GLN A 127 19.23 -14.31 2.74
N LYS A 128 19.61 -13.12 2.25
CA LYS A 128 20.41 -12.14 2.99
C LYS A 128 19.60 -10.89 3.31
N PRO A 129 20.01 -10.11 4.32
CA PRO A 129 19.40 -8.83 4.64
C PRO A 129 19.45 -7.86 3.46
N LEU A 130 18.31 -7.23 3.17
CA LEU A 130 18.10 -6.51 1.92
C LEU A 130 18.60 -5.07 1.93
N LEU A 131 18.63 -4.40 3.09
CA LEU A 131 18.85 -2.95 3.15
C LEU A 131 20.16 -2.52 2.46
N TRP A 132 21.26 -3.22 2.74
CA TRP A 132 22.55 -2.94 2.11
C TRP A 132 22.61 -3.34 0.63
N GLN A 133 21.91 -4.40 0.23
CA GLN A 133 21.87 -4.84 -1.17
C GLN A 133 21.12 -3.82 -2.03
N VAL A 134 19.99 -3.31 -1.51
CA VAL A 134 19.12 -2.37 -2.21
C VAL A 134 19.84 -1.07 -2.56
N GLY A 135 20.71 -0.57 -1.67
CA GLY A 135 21.53 0.61 -1.96
C GLY A 135 22.48 0.46 -3.15
N HIS A 136 22.76 -0.76 -3.62
CA HIS A 136 23.63 -1.02 -4.78
C HIS A 136 22.85 -1.21 -6.09
N LEU A 137 21.52 -1.11 -6.09
CA LEU A 137 20.70 -1.32 -7.28
C LEU A 137 20.78 -0.17 -8.29
N GLY A 138 21.15 1.03 -7.83
CA GLY A 138 21.29 2.23 -8.66
C GLY A 138 20.07 2.50 -9.53
N GLU A 139 20.27 2.60 -10.85
CA GLU A 139 19.20 2.89 -11.82
C GLU A 139 18.07 1.84 -11.83
N LYS A 140 18.36 0.60 -11.44
CA LYS A 140 17.38 -0.49 -11.43
C LYS A 140 16.45 -0.44 -10.21
N TYR A 141 16.77 0.40 -9.22
CA TYR A 141 16.04 0.48 -7.97
C TYR A 141 14.57 0.86 -8.16
N ASP A 142 14.32 1.92 -8.94
CA ASP A 142 12.99 2.51 -9.13
C ASP A 142 12.01 1.49 -9.70
N GLU A 143 12.41 0.74 -10.72
CA GLU A 143 11.57 -0.33 -11.27
C GLU A 143 11.44 -1.51 -10.30
N TRP A 144 12.52 -1.89 -9.62
CA TRP A 144 12.54 -3.06 -8.74
C TRP A 144 11.67 -2.88 -7.49
N VAL A 145 11.69 -1.70 -6.87
CA VAL A 145 10.96 -1.42 -5.61
C VAL A 145 9.44 -1.42 -5.83
N HIS A 146 9.01 -0.99 -7.02
CA HIS A 146 7.62 -0.87 -7.43
C HIS A 146 7.02 -2.16 -8.02
N GLN A 147 7.73 -3.28 -7.88
CA GLN A 147 7.26 -4.62 -8.24
C GLN A 147 6.94 -5.42 -6.97
N PRO A 148 5.66 -5.49 -6.55
CA PRO A 148 5.26 -6.09 -5.28
C PRO A 148 5.53 -7.60 -5.20
N VAL A 149 5.83 -8.08 -4.00
CA VAL A 149 6.09 -9.50 -3.69
C VAL A 149 5.38 -9.93 -2.41
N ILE A 150 5.01 -11.21 -2.33
CA ILE A 150 4.43 -11.84 -1.13
C ILE A 150 5.52 -12.68 -0.46
N ARG A 151 6.52 -12.02 0.10
CA ARG A 151 7.55 -12.70 0.90
C ARG A 151 8.02 -11.81 2.03
N PRO A 152 8.39 -12.39 3.18
CA PRO A 152 8.91 -11.62 4.29
C PRO A 152 10.20 -10.91 3.88
N ILE A 153 10.32 -9.65 4.27
CA ILE A 153 11.52 -8.84 4.07
C ILE A 153 12.34 -8.88 5.36
N ARG A 154 13.62 -9.25 5.23
CA ARG A 154 14.63 -9.04 6.28
C ARG A 154 15.49 -7.84 5.91
N LEU A 155 15.59 -6.84 6.78
CA LEU A 155 16.36 -5.63 6.52
C LEU A 155 17.78 -5.70 7.09
N PHE A 156 17.93 -6.27 8.28
CA PHE A 156 19.19 -6.22 9.04
C PHE A 156 19.78 -7.60 9.33
N HIS A 157 21.11 -7.65 9.50
CA HIS A 157 21.80 -8.87 9.93
C HIS A 157 21.48 -9.21 11.39
N SER A 158 21.49 -8.22 12.27
CA SER A 158 21.20 -8.40 13.69
C SER A 158 19.72 -8.68 13.93
N ASP A 159 19.39 -9.74 14.67
CA ASP A 159 18.03 -10.05 15.08
C ASP A 159 17.41 -8.96 15.95
N LEU A 160 18.21 -8.27 16.77
CA LEU A 160 17.74 -7.17 17.60
C LEU A 160 17.28 -5.97 16.76
N ILE A 161 18.12 -5.52 15.82
CA ILE A 161 17.78 -4.39 14.95
C ILE A 161 16.64 -4.75 14.00
N GLU A 162 16.62 -6.00 13.52
CA GLU A 162 15.51 -6.53 12.72
C GLU A 162 14.20 -6.50 13.51
N ALA A 163 14.19 -6.91 14.79
CA ALA A 163 13.01 -6.83 15.65
C ALA A 163 12.55 -5.39 15.88
N LEU A 164 13.46 -4.43 16.08
CA LEU A 164 13.13 -3.01 16.24
C LEU A 164 12.59 -2.37 14.95
N SER A 165 12.89 -2.95 13.79
CA SER A 165 12.37 -2.50 12.50
C SER A 165 10.95 -2.98 12.20
N LYS A 166 10.41 -3.89 13.03
CA LYS A 166 9.06 -4.43 12.90
C LYS A 166 8.13 -3.75 13.89
N SER A 167 6.90 -3.48 13.47
CA SER A 167 5.93 -2.78 14.31
C SER A 167 4.53 -3.35 14.11
N VAL A 168 3.90 -3.69 15.23
CA VAL A 168 2.52 -4.15 15.27
C VAL A 168 1.57 -2.95 15.27
N TRP A 169 0.46 -3.05 14.55
CA TRP A 169 -0.47 -1.92 14.35
C TRP A 169 -0.96 -1.30 15.66
N TYR A 170 -1.28 -2.13 16.66
CA TYR A 170 -1.82 -1.65 17.94
C TYR A 170 -0.79 -0.90 18.79
N SER A 171 0.51 -0.97 18.46
CA SER A 171 1.53 -0.17 19.16
C SER A 171 1.32 1.33 18.95
N VAL A 172 0.82 1.74 17.77
CA VAL A 172 0.56 3.14 17.42
C VAL A 172 -0.47 3.76 18.38
N PRO A 173 -1.72 3.26 18.51
CA PRO A 173 -2.67 3.84 19.43
C PRO A 173 -2.24 3.69 20.90
N ILE A 174 -1.61 2.58 21.30
CA ILE A 174 -1.15 2.38 22.69
C ILE A 174 -0.14 3.44 23.11
N ILE A 175 0.77 3.83 22.23
CA ILE A 175 1.83 4.79 22.55
C ILE A 175 1.31 6.22 22.41
N TRP A 176 0.64 6.53 21.30
CA TRP A 176 0.37 7.92 20.92
C TRP A 176 -0.93 8.46 21.48
N MET A 177 -1.95 7.62 21.75
CA MET A 177 -3.21 8.10 22.33
C MET A 177 -3.05 8.63 23.76
N PRO A 178 -2.33 7.95 24.69
CA PRO A 178 -2.09 8.51 26.02
C PRO A 178 -1.32 9.84 25.97
N LEU A 179 -0.31 9.94 25.09
CA LEU A 179 0.44 11.18 24.88
C LEU A 179 -0.48 12.30 24.37
N MET A 180 -1.28 12.02 23.34
CA MET A 180 -2.24 12.98 22.78
C MET A 180 -3.23 13.47 23.84
N LEU A 181 -3.79 12.56 24.66
CA LEU A 181 -4.72 12.90 25.73
C LEU A 181 -4.06 13.77 26.81
N TYR A 182 -2.85 13.41 27.24
CA TYR A 182 -2.09 14.16 28.24
C TYR A 182 -1.76 15.58 27.75
N VAL A 183 -1.24 15.70 26.52
CA VAL A 183 -0.89 16.99 25.91
C VAL A 183 -2.15 17.84 25.70
N SER A 184 -3.25 17.24 25.23
CA SER A 184 -4.55 17.91 25.11
C SER A 184 -5.03 18.49 26.44
N TRP A 185 -5.03 17.67 27.49
CA TRP A 185 -5.44 18.11 28.83
C TRP A 185 -4.53 19.21 29.37
N SER A 186 -3.21 19.05 29.24
CA SER A 186 -2.22 20.01 29.73
C SER A 186 -2.42 21.40 29.11
N HIS A 187 -2.51 21.47 27.78
CA HIS A 187 -2.66 22.75 27.09
C HIS A 187 -4.07 23.34 27.17
N TYR A 188 -5.10 22.51 27.31
CA TYR A 188 -6.43 23.00 27.70
C TYR A 188 -6.38 23.76 29.03
N ARG A 189 -5.72 23.20 30.05
CA ARG A 189 -5.56 23.89 31.33
C ARG A 189 -4.76 25.18 31.22
N THR A 190 -3.74 25.22 30.35
CA THR A 190 -2.99 26.46 30.10
C THR A 190 -3.86 27.52 29.42
N LEU A 191 -4.70 27.16 28.45
CA LEU A 191 -5.65 28.10 27.83
C LEU A 191 -6.70 28.60 28.83
N ALA A 192 -7.20 27.72 29.70
CA ALA A 192 -8.19 28.06 30.73
C ALA A 192 -7.68 29.06 31.78
N GLN A 193 -6.36 29.25 31.92
CA GLN A 193 -5.80 30.30 32.77
C GLN A 193 -6.03 31.71 32.21
N GLY A 194 -6.41 31.85 30.93
CA GLY A 194 -6.74 33.14 30.30
C GLY A 194 -5.53 34.04 29.99
N ASN A 195 -4.31 33.55 30.20
CA ASN A 195 -3.07 34.33 30.03
C ASN A 195 -2.39 34.10 28.67
N VAL A 196 -2.98 33.32 27.77
CA VAL A 196 -2.37 32.97 26.49
C VAL A 196 -2.70 34.04 25.45
N ARG A 197 -1.67 34.60 24.82
CA ARG A 197 -1.80 35.59 23.74
C ARG A 197 -1.02 35.16 22.50
N LEU A 198 -1.64 35.31 21.33
CA LEU A 198 -0.94 35.23 20.04
C LEU A 198 -0.17 36.52 19.80
N PHE A 199 0.95 36.39 19.07
CA PHE A 199 1.81 37.49 18.61
C PHE A 199 2.49 38.33 19.68
N GLU A 200 2.36 37.96 20.96
CA GLU A 200 3.01 38.67 22.07
C GLU A 200 4.54 38.75 21.91
N SER A 201 5.15 37.73 21.29
CA SER A 201 6.58 37.70 20.97
C SER A 201 7.01 38.69 19.87
N PHE A 202 6.07 39.22 19.07
CA PHE A 202 6.37 40.16 17.97
C PHE A 202 5.88 41.58 18.26
N SER A 203 4.71 41.73 18.88
CA SER A 203 4.14 43.04 19.24
C SER A 203 3.14 42.90 20.39
N THR A 204 3.21 43.81 21.36
CA THR A 204 2.25 43.90 22.45
C THR A 204 0.92 44.55 22.02
N GLU A 205 0.95 45.46 21.04
CA GLU A 205 -0.21 46.23 20.58
C GLU A 205 -1.22 45.41 19.78
N TYR A 206 -0.75 44.39 19.04
CA TYR A 206 -1.59 43.51 18.21
C TYR A 206 -1.77 42.11 18.81
N SER A 207 -1.50 41.95 20.10
CA SER A 207 -1.62 40.65 20.76
C SER A 207 -3.08 40.21 20.89
N VAL A 208 -3.40 39.00 20.43
CA VAL A 208 -4.77 38.47 20.44
C VAL A 208 -4.90 37.46 21.58
N ALA A 209 -5.80 37.72 22.53
CA ALA A 209 -6.08 36.79 23.63
C ALA A 209 -6.72 35.50 23.11
N MET A 210 -6.20 34.36 23.54
CA MET A 210 -6.69 33.03 23.17
C MET A 210 -7.55 32.46 24.30
N PRO A 211 -8.89 32.49 24.17
CA PRO A 211 -9.78 31.88 25.16
C PRO A 211 -9.69 30.35 25.10
N GLU A 212 -10.11 29.68 26.18
CA GLU A 212 -10.24 28.21 26.22
C GLU A 212 -11.18 27.67 25.13
N SER A 213 -12.18 28.46 24.71
CA SER A 213 -13.10 28.10 23.63
C SER A 213 -12.42 27.98 22.26
N ALA A 214 -11.19 28.48 22.10
CA ALA A 214 -10.40 28.28 20.88
C ALA A 214 -9.87 26.84 20.75
N PHE A 215 -9.83 26.07 21.86
CA PHE A 215 -9.24 24.74 21.89
C PHE A 215 -9.79 23.79 20.79
N PRO A 216 -11.12 23.61 20.61
CA PRO A 216 -11.62 22.69 19.59
C PRO A 216 -11.22 23.11 18.18
N GLY A 217 -11.24 24.42 17.88
CA GLY A 217 -10.85 24.95 16.58
C GLY A 217 -9.37 24.71 16.26
N LEU A 218 -8.49 24.97 17.24
CA LEU A 218 -7.05 24.72 17.10
C LEU A 218 -6.75 23.22 16.98
N PHE A 219 -7.46 22.38 17.73
CA PHE A 219 -7.30 20.93 17.66
C PHE A 219 -7.72 20.39 16.28
N VAL A 220 -8.88 20.80 15.77
CA VAL A 220 -9.34 20.43 14.42
C VAL A 220 -8.42 20.98 13.33
N LEU A 221 -7.90 22.20 13.50
CA LEU A 221 -6.89 22.75 12.60
C LEU A 221 -5.62 21.90 12.59
N GLY A 222 -5.18 21.39 13.75
CA GLY A 222 -4.10 20.43 13.86
C GLY A 222 -4.35 19.15 13.05
N MET A 223 -5.55 18.58 13.16
CA MET A 223 -5.95 17.40 12.36
C MET A 223 -5.96 17.70 10.85
N LEU A 224 -6.46 18.86 10.44
CA LEU A 224 -6.48 19.28 9.04
C LEU A 224 -5.06 19.47 8.50
N LEU A 225 -4.18 20.12 9.26
CA LEU A 225 -2.77 20.27 8.91
C LEU A 225 -2.05 18.93 8.82
N TRP A 226 -2.40 17.97 9.68
CA TRP A 226 -1.90 16.61 9.53
C TRP A 226 -2.32 16.00 8.19
N SER A 227 -3.58 16.13 7.77
CA SER A 227 -4.01 15.57 6.47
C SER A 227 -3.24 16.17 5.29
N LEU A 228 -2.84 17.44 5.38
CA LEU A 228 -1.96 18.07 4.39
C LEU A 228 -0.54 17.50 4.48
N MET A 229 -0.02 17.35 5.70
CA MET A 229 1.32 16.81 5.94
C MET A 229 1.44 15.36 5.46
N GLU A 230 0.41 14.55 5.69
CA GLU A 230 0.27 13.19 5.13
C GLU A 230 0.47 13.22 3.62
N TYR A 231 -0.28 14.08 2.91
CA TYR A 231 -0.17 14.21 1.46
C TYR A 231 1.24 14.64 1.02
N LEU A 232 1.82 15.65 1.69
CA LEU A 232 3.15 16.16 1.34
C LEU A 232 4.25 15.14 1.60
N ILE A 233 4.23 14.47 2.75
CA ILE A 233 5.19 13.41 3.10
C ILE A 233 5.02 12.25 2.11
N HIS A 234 3.80 11.80 1.86
CA HIS A 234 3.57 10.67 0.98
C HIS A 234 4.05 10.99 -0.46
N ARG A 235 3.74 12.18 -0.98
CA ARG A 235 4.15 12.58 -2.32
C ARG A 235 5.65 12.87 -2.46
N PHE A 236 6.22 13.69 -1.58
CA PHE A 236 7.54 14.26 -1.79
C PHE A 236 8.67 13.52 -1.05
N LEU A 237 8.35 12.82 0.05
CA LEU A 237 9.34 12.07 0.82
C LEU A 237 9.23 10.56 0.56
N PHE A 238 8.03 10.00 0.63
CA PHE A 238 7.81 8.56 0.45
C PHE A 238 7.85 8.12 -1.01
N HIS A 239 7.48 8.99 -1.95
CA HIS A 239 7.62 8.78 -3.40
C HIS A 239 8.76 9.61 -4.02
N MET A 240 9.76 9.98 -3.22
CA MET A 240 10.97 10.62 -3.78
C MET A 240 11.68 9.66 -4.74
N LYS A 241 12.20 10.18 -5.85
CA LYS A 241 13.08 9.40 -6.73
C LYS A 241 14.53 9.63 -6.30
N PRO A 242 15.15 8.70 -5.55
CA PRO A 242 16.52 8.89 -5.10
C PRO A 242 17.48 8.91 -6.32
N PRO A 243 18.54 9.72 -6.29
CA PRO A 243 19.61 9.67 -7.30
C PRO A 243 20.22 8.26 -7.38
N SER A 244 20.44 7.76 -8.60
CA SER A 244 20.92 6.40 -8.84
C SER A 244 22.36 6.16 -8.37
N ASP A 245 23.13 7.23 -8.18
CA ASP A 245 24.49 7.22 -7.65
C ASP A 245 24.53 7.28 -6.11
N SER A 246 23.40 7.57 -5.45
CA SER A 246 23.34 7.75 -4.00
C SER A 246 22.86 6.49 -3.28
N HIS A 247 23.83 5.68 -2.86
CA HIS A 247 23.60 4.47 -2.06
C HIS A 247 22.69 4.71 -0.84
N TYR A 248 23.00 5.73 -0.05
CA TYR A 248 22.29 6.01 1.20
C TYR A 248 20.89 6.58 0.99
N LEU A 249 20.65 7.36 -0.07
CA LEU A 249 19.30 7.87 -0.36
C LEU A 249 18.38 6.76 -0.86
N ILE A 250 18.91 5.81 -1.62
CA ILE A 250 18.19 4.59 -2.02
C ILE A 250 17.79 3.77 -0.78
N MET A 251 18.74 3.55 0.15
CA MET A 251 18.45 2.87 1.42
C MET A 251 17.39 3.61 2.23
N LEU A 252 17.51 4.94 2.34
CA LEU A 252 16.57 5.77 3.08
C LEU A 252 15.16 5.67 2.49
N HIS A 253 15.00 5.84 1.18
CA HIS A 253 13.71 5.65 0.51
C HIS A 253 13.14 4.26 0.78
N PHE A 254 13.97 3.22 0.71
CA PHE A 254 13.53 1.84 0.97
C PHE A 254 12.98 1.66 2.39
N VAL A 255 13.65 2.22 3.40
CA VAL A 255 13.18 2.13 4.80
C VAL A 255 11.92 2.97 5.02
N LEU A 256 11.83 4.16 4.43
CA LEU A 256 10.70 5.06 4.64
C LEU A 256 9.40 4.55 4.00
N HIS A 257 9.47 4.04 2.77
CA HIS A 257 8.27 3.61 2.04
C HIS A 257 8.50 2.53 0.99
N GLY A 258 9.70 2.42 0.41
CA GLY A 258 9.96 1.44 -0.64
C GLY A 258 9.73 -0.02 -0.21
N GLN A 259 10.03 -0.38 1.04
CA GLN A 259 9.75 -1.71 1.58
C GLN A 259 8.25 -2.01 1.60
N HIS A 260 7.41 -1.00 1.81
CA HIS A 260 5.96 -1.14 1.85
C HIS A 260 5.39 -1.37 0.45
N HIS A 261 5.83 -0.63 -0.57
CA HIS A 261 5.47 -0.95 -1.96
C HIS A 261 6.02 -2.30 -2.42
N LYS A 262 7.19 -2.68 -1.93
CA LYS A 262 7.81 -3.96 -2.28
C LYS A 262 7.08 -5.14 -1.64
N ALA A 263 6.70 -5.06 -0.37
CA ALA A 263 5.95 -6.09 0.35
C ALA A 263 4.71 -5.51 1.04
N PRO A 264 3.64 -5.17 0.28
CA PRO A 264 2.47 -4.45 0.79
C PRO A 264 1.62 -5.25 1.78
N PHE A 265 1.90 -6.55 1.94
CA PHE A 265 1.20 -7.44 2.88
C PHE A 265 2.09 -7.93 4.03
N ASP A 266 3.29 -7.36 4.20
CA ASP A 266 4.04 -7.55 5.44
C ASP A 266 3.40 -6.70 6.55
N GLU A 267 2.56 -7.33 7.36
CA GLU A 267 1.83 -6.71 8.48
C GLU A 267 2.75 -6.04 9.51
N SER A 268 4.01 -6.47 9.58
CA SER A 268 5.00 -5.95 10.52
C SER A 268 5.78 -4.73 9.99
N ARG A 269 5.61 -4.38 8.71
CA ARG A 269 6.39 -3.34 8.02
C ARG A 269 5.52 -2.28 7.32
N LEU A 270 4.28 -2.12 7.78
CA LEU A 270 3.36 -1.09 7.28
C LEU A 270 3.37 0.17 8.15
N VAL A 271 3.07 0.01 9.44
CA VAL A 271 2.98 1.14 10.37
C VAL A 271 4.36 1.66 10.72
N PHE A 272 4.47 2.97 10.95
CA PHE A 272 5.76 3.58 11.19
C PHE A 272 6.30 3.19 12.59
N PRO A 273 7.52 2.64 12.70
CA PRO A 273 8.02 2.20 14.00
C PRO A 273 8.11 3.36 15.01
N PRO A 274 7.71 3.16 16.29
CA PRO A 274 7.57 4.26 17.24
C PRO A 274 8.84 5.09 17.46
N VAL A 275 10.01 4.47 17.42
CA VAL A 275 11.29 5.17 17.64
C VAL A 275 11.59 6.14 16.48
N PRO A 276 11.65 5.71 15.20
CA PRO A 276 11.70 6.63 14.07
C PRO A 276 10.56 7.66 14.06
N ALA A 277 9.32 7.24 14.35
CA ALA A 277 8.17 8.14 14.39
C ALA A 277 8.35 9.26 15.43
N SER A 278 8.94 8.96 16.59
CA SER A 278 9.20 9.94 17.65
C SER A 278 10.12 11.08 17.20
N LEU A 279 11.08 10.81 16.32
CA LEU A 279 11.97 11.83 15.75
C LEU A 279 11.19 12.79 14.85
N GLY A 280 10.32 12.26 13.97
CA GLY A 280 9.46 13.08 13.13
C GLY A 280 8.45 13.89 13.94
N ILE A 281 7.81 13.26 14.94
CA ILE A 281 6.86 13.89 15.85
C ILE A 281 7.54 15.03 16.64
N ALA A 282 8.73 14.80 17.19
CA ALA A 282 9.50 15.82 17.89
C ALA A 282 9.90 16.98 16.97
N PHE A 283 10.33 16.68 15.75
CA PHE A 283 10.65 17.70 14.74
C PHE A 283 9.46 18.62 14.45
N PHE A 284 8.26 18.06 14.21
CA PHE A 284 7.06 18.86 13.98
C PHE A 284 6.61 19.65 15.22
N TYR A 285 6.74 19.06 16.42
CA TYR A 285 6.45 19.78 17.66
C TYR A 285 7.36 20.99 17.85
N ILE A 286 8.68 20.83 17.60
CA ILE A 286 9.65 21.93 17.69
C ILE A 286 9.30 23.03 16.70
N ILE A 287 8.96 22.70 15.45
CA ILE A 287 8.53 23.70 14.46
C ILE A 287 7.31 24.48 14.96
N LEU A 288 6.29 23.80 15.47
CA LEU A 288 5.11 24.47 16.01
C LEU A 288 5.46 25.39 17.18
N ARG A 289 6.37 24.95 18.07
CA ARG A 289 6.85 25.75 19.22
C ARG A 289 7.69 26.95 18.84
N LEU A 290 8.37 26.93 17.70
CA LEU A 290 9.11 28.09 17.18
C LEU A 290 8.17 29.14 16.57
N LEU A 291 7.01 28.71 16.06
CA LEU A 291 6.08 29.58 15.35
C LEU A 291 4.94 30.12 16.23
N LEU A 292 4.55 29.37 17.26
CA LEU A 292 3.34 29.63 18.03
C LEU A 292 3.59 29.58 19.54
N PRO A 293 2.80 30.31 20.35
CA PRO A 293 2.83 30.18 21.80
C PRO A 293 2.60 28.73 22.25
N GLU A 294 3.21 28.36 23.37
CA GLU A 294 3.19 27.02 23.95
C GLU A 294 1.83 26.31 23.88
N ALA A 295 0.78 26.95 24.41
CA ALA A 295 -0.53 26.32 24.48
C ALA A 295 -1.17 26.14 23.10
N VAL A 296 -0.99 27.10 22.19
CA VAL A 296 -1.53 27.04 20.83
C VAL A 296 -0.81 25.96 20.02
N ALA A 297 0.53 25.98 20.05
CA ALA A 297 1.38 24.98 19.43
C ALA A 297 1.02 23.57 19.93
N GLY A 298 0.89 23.42 21.25
CA GLY A 298 0.56 22.16 21.91
C GLY A 298 -0.83 21.63 21.58
N THR A 299 -1.85 22.49 21.52
CA THR A 299 -3.21 22.09 21.10
C THR A 299 -3.25 21.68 19.63
N MET A 300 -2.60 22.43 18.73
CA MET A 300 -2.49 22.05 17.32
C MET A 300 -1.69 20.75 17.13
N PHE A 301 -0.60 20.60 17.88
CA PHE A 301 0.20 19.37 17.88
C PHE A 301 -0.62 18.17 18.34
N ALA A 302 -1.42 18.29 19.41
CA ALA A 302 -2.28 17.20 19.87
C ALA A 302 -3.31 16.78 18.80
N GLY A 303 -3.91 17.75 18.11
CA GLY A 303 -4.77 17.49 16.96
C GLY A 303 -4.04 16.80 15.82
N GLY A 304 -2.84 17.27 15.47
CA GLY A 304 -2.00 16.65 14.45
C GLY A 304 -1.58 15.22 14.81
N LEU A 305 -1.26 14.96 16.09
CA LEU A 305 -0.92 13.63 16.59
C LEU A 305 -2.10 12.66 16.52
N LEU A 306 -3.33 13.12 16.81
CA LEU A 306 -4.53 12.32 16.57
C LEU A 306 -4.72 12.06 15.07
N GLY A 307 -4.50 13.07 14.23
CA GLY A 307 -4.50 12.93 12.77
C GLY A 307 -3.56 11.82 12.30
N TYR A 308 -2.32 11.80 12.82
CA TYR A 308 -1.33 10.76 12.55
C TYR A 308 -1.81 9.36 12.94
N VAL A 309 -2.33 9.20 14.16
CA VAL A 309 -2.87 7.91 14.61
C VAL A 309 -4.00 7.45 13.69
N ILE A 310 -4.93 8.33 13.34
CA ILE A 310 -6.04 8.01 12.43
C ILE A 310 -5.51 7.60 11.05
N TYR A 311 -4.57 8.35 10.50
CA TYR A 311 -3.92 8.04 9.23
C TYR A 311 -3.33 6.63 9.22
N ASP A 312 -2.50 6.30 10.22
CA ASP A 312 -1.75 5.04 10.22
C ASP A 312 -2.70 3.85 10.43
N MET A 313 -3.76 4.04 11.24
CA MET A 313 -4.80 3.03 11.43
C MET A 313 -5.68 2.85 10.20
N ILE A 314 -6.03 3.93 9.50
CA ILE A 314 -6.71 3.83 8.20
C ILE A 314 -5.81 3.09 7.23
N HIS A 315 -4.55 3.50 7.09
CA HIS A 315 -3.60 2.88 6.17
C HIS A 315 -3.48 1.36 6.39
N TYR A 316 -3.28 0.95 7.64
CA TYR A 316 -3.27 -0.46 8.02
C TYR A 316 -4.58 -1.16 7.67
N TYR A 317 -5.72 -0.55 7.98
CA TYR A 317 -7.04 -1.11 7.68
C TYR A 317 -7.32 -1.21 6.17
N LEU A 318 -6.79 -0.31 5.34
CA LEU A 318 -6.93 -0.40 3.87
C LEU A 318 -6.20 -1.64 3.31
N HIS A 319 -5.06 -2.04 3.89
CA HIS A 319 -4.31 -3.22 3.47
C HIS A 319 -4.89 -4.54 4.02
N PHE A 320 -5.26 -4.55 5.30
CA PHE A 320 -5.56 -5.79 6.03
C PHE A 320 -7.03 -5.96 6.42
N GLY A 321 -7.81 -4.87 6.40
CA GLY A 321 -9.23 -4.89 6.71
C GLY A 321 -10.10 -5.29 5.52
N SER A 322 -11.38 -5.58 5.80
CA SER A 322 -12.42 -5.83 4.79
C SER A 322 -13.56 -4.82 4.95
N PRO A 323 -13.40 -3.58 4.44
CA PRO A 323 -14.43 -2.56 4.56
C PRO A 323 -15.71 -2.96 3.84
N HIS A 324 -16.86 -2.58 4.39
CA HIS A 324 -18.16 -2.88 3.78
C HIS A 324 -18.31 -2.20 2.41
N LYS A 325 -18.81 -2.93 1.41
CA LYS A 325 -18.99 -2.42 0.03
C LYS A 325 -19.84 -1.14 0.04
N GLY A 326 -19.42 -0.13 -0.70
CA GLY A 326 -20.09 1.17 -0.78
C GLY A 326 -19.76 2.14 0.36
N SER A 327 -19.03 1.71 1.40
CA SER A 327 -18.52 2.61 2.43
C SER A 327 -17.38 3.50 1.89
N TYR A 328 -17.13 4.61 2.59
CA TYR A 328 -15.97 5.46 2.32
C TYR A 328 -14.65 4.68 2.33
N LEU A 329 -14.43 3.84 3.35
CA LEU A 329 -13.19 3.05 3.49
C LEU A 329 -13.07 1.97 2.41
N TYR A 330 -14.17 1.45 1.86
CA TYR A 330 -14.12 0.55 0.70
C TYR A 330 -13.59 1.28 -0.53
N ASN A 331 -14.09 2.49 -0.78
CA ASN A 331 -13.61 3.32 -1.90
C ASN A 331 -12.16 3.77 -1.70
N MET A 332 -11.76 4.06 -0.46
CA MET A 332 -10.35 4.37 -0.14
C MET A 332 -9.45 3.14 -0.28
N LYS A 333 -9.91 1.94 0.10
CA LYS A 333 -9.15 0.70 -0.11
C LYS A 333 -8.90 0.45 -1.60
N ALA A 334 -9.95 0.57 -2.42
CA ALA A 334 -9.82 0.44 -3.87
C ALA A 334 -8.88 1.51 -4.46
N HIS A 335 -8.99 2.76 -3.98
CA HIS A 335 -8.12 3.85 -4.41
C HIS A 335 -6.64 3.61 -4.06
N HIS A 336 -6.36 3.23 -2.82
CA HIS A 336 -5.01 2.94 -2.35
C HIS A 336 -4.41 1.70 -3.02
N ALA A 337 -5.22 0.67 -3.27
CA ALA A 337 -4.77 -0.46 -4.08
C ALA A 337 -4.37 -0.02 -5.50
N LYS A 338 -5.14 0.86 -6.14
CA LYS A 338 -4.75 1.42 -7.45
C LYS A 338 -3.44 2.21 -7.37
N HIS A 339 -3.22 2.96 -6.30
CA HIS A 339 -1.94 3.64 -6.06
C HIS A 339 -0.78 2.63 -6.05
N HIS A 340 -0.89 1.54 -5.28
CA HIS A 340 0.13 0.49 -5.22
C HIS A 340 0.39 -0.22 -6.56
N PHE A 341 -0.67 -0.56 -7.30
CA PHE A 341 -0.59 -1.54 -8.40
C PHE A 341 -0.76 -0.97 -9.80
N ALA A 342 -1.22 0.27 -9.95
CA ALA A 342 -1.53 0.85 -11.27
C ALA A 342 -1.00 2.27 -11.44
N HIS A 343 -1.14 3.12 -10.43
CA HIS A 343 -0.89 4.56 -10.53
C HIS A 343 -0.04 5.07 -9.36
N GLN A 344 1.21 4.60 -9.27
CA GLN A 344 2.14 4.93 -8.16
C GLN A 344 2.46 6.43 -8.08
N GLN A 345 2.30 7.16 -9.18
CA GLN A 345 2.51 8.61 -9.27
C GLN A 345 1.21 9.42 -9.06
N SER A 346 0.19 8.83 -8.42
CA SER A 346 -1.11 9.47 -8.15
C SER A 346 -1.79 8.83 -6.94
N GLY A 347 -2.76 9.50 -6.32
CA GLY A 347 -3.49 9.00 -5.16
C GLY A 347 -2.64 8.96 -3.90
N TYR A 348 -2.04 10.10 -3.53
CA TYR A 348 -1.17 10.21 -2.35
C TYR A 348 -1.97 10.38 -1.05
N GLY A 349 -3.26 10.71 -1.12
CA GLY A 349 -4.13 10.79 0.05
C GLY A 349 -4.59 9.41 0.52
N ILE A 350 -4.22 9.03 1.74
CA ILE A 350 -4.57 7.75 2.36
C ILE A 350 -5.83 7.88 3.23
N SER A 351 -5.87 8.92 4.07
CA SER A 351 -7.02 9.23 4.91
C SER A 351 -8.13 9.92 4.10
N THR A 352 -7.75 10.77 3.14
CA THR A 352 -8.66 11.55 2.30
C THR A 352 -8.09 11.91 0.93
N LYS A 353 -8.97 11.95 -0.09
CA LYS A 353 -8.65 12.39 -1.46
C LYS A 353 -8.64 13.91 -1.63
N LEU A 354 -8.89 14.67 -0.57
CA LEU A 354 -9.02 16.13 -0.60
C LEU A 354 -7.83 16.79 -1.30
N TRP A 355 -6.61 16.46 -0.86
CA TRP A 355 -5.38 17.06 -1.38
C TRP A 355 -5.03 16.57 -2.79
N ASP A 356 -5.39 15.34 -3.14
CA ASP A 356 -5.27 14.87 -4.52
C ASP A 356 -6.15 15.66 -5.50
N HIS A 357 -7.33 16.12 -5.06
CA HIS A 357 -8.17 17.00 -5.86
C HIS A 357 -7.54 18.39 -6.02
N PHE A 358 -7.07 18.99 -4.92
CA PHE A 358 -6.43 20.30 -4.94
C PHE A 358 -5.15 20.36 -5.79
N PHE A 359 -4.33 19.30 -5.74
CA PHE A 359 -3.04 19.25 -6.41
C PHE A 359 -3.04 18.43 -7.71
N HIS A 360 -4.23 18.07 -8.21
CA HIS A 360 -4.43 17.33 -9.46
C HIS A 360 -3.66 16.00 -9.55
N THR A 361 -3.62 15.25 -8.46
CA THR A 361 -3.00 13.91 -8.37
C THR A 361 -4.03 12.81 -8.15
N LEU A 362 -5.31 13.07 -8.40
CA LEU A 362 -6.38 12.09 -8.26
C LEU A 362 -6.26 10.98 -9.32
N ILE A 363 -6.30 9.72 -8.88
CA ILE A 363 -6.30 8.56 -9.78
C ILE A 363 -7.57 8.61 -10.66
N PRO A 364 -7.44 8.52 -12.00
CA PRO A 364 -8.57 8.51 -12.91
C PRO A 364 -9.55 7.38 -12.58
N GLU A 365 -10.84 7.69 -12.59
CA GLU A 365 -11.87 6.67 -12.58
C GLU A 365 -11.96 6.07 -13.99
N GLU A 366 -11.67 4.77 -14.13
CA GLU A 366 -12.01 4.09 -15.38
C GLU A 366 -13.53 4.18 -15.56
N PRO A 367 -14.03 4.62 -16.72
CA PRO A 367 -15.46 4.69 -16.95
C PRO A 367 -16.02 3.27 -16.80
N HIS A 368 -16.79 3.03 -15.74
CA HIS A 368 -17.65 1.86 -15.68
C HIS A 368 -18.52 1.89 -16.92
N LEU A 369 -18.25 0.99 -17.87
CA LEU A 369 -19.19 0.70 -18.95
C LEU A 369 -20.52 0.41 -18.26
N LYS A 370 -21.46 1.34 -18.36
CA LYS A 370 -22.83 1.15 -17.89
C LYS A 370 -23.32 -0.10 -18.59
N MET A 371 -23.52 -1.18 -17.84
CA MET A 371 -24.28 -2.31 -18.33
C MET A 371 -25.67 -1.76 -18.69
N GLN A 372 -25.94 -1.67 -19.99
CA GLN A 372 -27.28 -1.44 -20.52
C GLN A 372 -28.08 -2.73 -20.47
#